data_AF-A0A382CPB0-F1
#
_entry.id   AF-A0A382CPB0-F1
#
_cell.length_a   1.000
_cell.length_b   1.000
_cell.length_c   1.000
_cell.angle_alpha   90.00
_cell.angle_beta   90.00
_cell.angle_gamma   90.00
#
_symmetry.space_group_name_H-M   'P 1'
#
loop_
_entity.id
_entity.type
_entity.pdbx_description
1 polymer ?
#
loop_
_entity_poly.entity_id
_entity_poly.type
_entity_poly.pdbx_seq_one_letter_code
_entity_poly.pdbx_strand_id
1 'polypeptide(L)'
;VFRNVKRGVAVVAVNAVIAVLLQGVASAATPTVPTGLTATPGNKSVVLSWTASSNVPTDYIIQWSPDAFVSTTHRFFDGVSTATTATVTGLTNGTSYSFRVKGYNGDGTSDATAATAATPYSNHTPNDLAVFDACPASLVPAAGFTDHTSVDIDCVKYYGITKGTTATTYSPVDFVTRWQMALFLTRMAVPAGATLGTGADQGFTDIVGKSTEIQTAINQIKQLGITVGKTATTFAPDDYVTREEMAL
;
A
#
# COMPACT_ATOMS: atom_id res chain seq x y z
N VAL A 1 63.65 40.20 -77.44
CA VAL A 1 62.73 39.57 -78.41
C VAL A 1 61.79 38.67 -77.64
N PHE A 2 60.49 38.88 -77.83
CA PHE A 2 59.35 38.39 -77.07
C PHE A 2 59.13 36.87 -77.14
N ARG A 3 58.70 36.27 -76.01
CA ARG A 3 57.91 35.02 -75.78
C ARG A 3 58.43 34.36 -74.49
N ASN A 4 57.67 34.05 -73.44
CA ASN A 4 56.27 33.66 -73.36
C ASN A 4 55.63 34.07 -72.03
N VAL A 5 54.37 34.45 -72.16
CA VAL A 5 53.41 34.87 -71.16
C VAL A 5 52.66 33.63 -70.61
N LYS A 6 52.23 33.71 -69.34
CA LYS A 6 51.18 32.93 -68.64
C LYS A 6 51.51 31.53 -68.12
N ARG A 7 51.64 31.45 -66.79
CA ARG A 7 50.96 30.56 -65.82
C ARG A 7 51.76 30.70 -64.51
N GLY A 8 51.25 31.07 -63.36
CA GLY A 8 49.91 31.34 -62.87
C GLY A 8 50.12 31.69 -61.39
N VAL A 9 49.29 32.61 -60.93
CA VAL A 9 49.16 33.15 -59.58
C VAL A 9 49.37 32.12 -58.44
N ALA A 10 49.87 32.62 -57.31
CA ALA A 10 49.85 32.04 -55.95
C ALA A 10 51.02 31.10 -55.55
N VAL A 11 52.18 31.68 -55.28
CA VAL A 11 53.00 31.25 -54.14
C VAL A 11 52.62 32.16 -52.97
N VAL A 12 51.46 31.90 -52.37
CA VAL A 12 51.04 32.51 -51.11
C VAL A 12 51.14 31.42 -50.05
N ALA A 13 51.80 31.77 -48.95
CA ALA A 13 52.10 30.95 -47.79
C ALA A 13 51.08 29.85 -47.48
N VAL A 14 51.52 28.59 -47.51
CA VAL A 14 50.85 27.49 -46.81
C VAL A 14 51.89 26.78 -45.95
N ASN A 15 52.25 27.42 -44.84
CA ASN A 15 53.01 26.81 -43.74
C ASN A 15 52.43 27.24 -42.38
N ALA A 16 51.10 27.26 -42.29
CA ALA A 16 50.35 27.29 -41.04
C ALA A 16 48.89 27.02 -41.33
N VAL A 17 48.45 25.76 -41.40
CA VAL A 17 47.15 25.27 -40.89
C VAL A 17 47.18 23.73 -40.93
N ILE A 18 47.74 23.06 -39.91
CA ILE A 18 47.18 21.81 -39.39
C ILE A 18 47.34 21.87 -37.86
N ALA A 19 46.64 22.82 -37.25
CA ALA A 19 46.51 22.88 -35.79
C ALA A 19 45.18 23.53 -35.39
N VAL A 20 44.12 23.37 -36.18
CA VAL A 20 42.76 23.73 -35.75
C VAL A 20 41.79 22.83 -36.49
N LEU A 21 41.29 21.79 -35.82
CA LEU A 21 39.97 21.12 -35.95
C LEU A 21 40.02 19.77 -35.20
N LEU A 22 40.39 19.79 -33.91
CA LEU A 22 39.70 18.93 -32.94
C LEU A 22 38.70 19.83 -32.22
N GLN A 23 37.71 20.35 -32.96
CA GLN A 23 36.51 20.85 -32.32
C GLN A 23 35.89 19.67 -31.60
N GLY A 24 35.69 19.83 -30.29
CA GLY A 24 35.41 18.75 -29.35
C GLY A 24 34.45 17.72 -29.89
N VAL A 25 34.94 16.49 -30.07
CA VAL A 25 34.04 15.35 -30.05
C VAL A 25 33.43 15.34 -28.65
N ALA A 26 32.15 15.67 -28.53
CA ALA A 26 31.41 15.33 -27.33
C ALA A 26 31.60 13.82 -27.14
N SER A 27 32.28 13.42 -26.07
CA SER A 27 32.43 12.00 -25.76
C SER A 27 31.03 11.44 -25.57
N ALA A 28 30.67 10.42 -26.34
CA ALA A 28 29.52 9.58 -26.07
C ALA A 28 29.59 9.14 -24.61
N ALA A 29 28.51 9.35 -23.86
CA ALA A 29 28.49 9.15 -22.43
C ALA A 29 27.15 8.56 -22.01
N THR A 30 27.22 7.42 -21.33
CA THR A 30 26.03 6.82 -20.72
C THR A 30 25.43 7.76 -19.68
N PRO A 31 24.12 7.65 -19.39
CA PRO A 31 23.49 8.43 -18.34
C PRO A 31 24.19 8.21 -17.00
N THR A 32 24.25 9.23 -16.15
CA THR A 32 24.65 9.00 -14.76
C THR A 32 23.58 8.23 -14.01
N VAL A 33 23.94 7.60 -12.90
CA VAL A 33 22.97 6.90 -12.04
C VAL A 33 21.89 7.89 -11.60
N PRO A 34 20.59 7.56 -11.75
CA PRO A 34 19.52 8.38 -11.19
C PRO A 34 19.66 8.47 -9.67
N THR A 35 19.17 9.52 -9.04
CA THR A 35 19.32 9.71 -7.58
C THR A 35 17.98 9.96 -6.91
N GLY A 36 17.91 9.96 -5.58
CA GLY A 36 16.70 10.30 -4.83
C GLY A 36 15.49 9.40 -5.14
N LEU A 37 15.71 8.11 -5.41
CA LEU A 37 14.61 7.16 -5.63
C LEU A 37 13.77 7.07 -4.36
N THR A 38 12.47 7.24 -4.52
CA THR A 38 11.44 7.04 -3.50
C THR A 38 10.41 6.05 -4.00
N ALA A 39 9.81 5.30 -3.09
CA ALA A 39 8.80 4.30 -3.38
C ALA A 39 7.59 4.50 -2.47
N THR A 40 6.46 4.88 -3.05
CA THR A 40 5.20 5.10 -2.33
C THR A 40 4.27 3.93 -2.60
N PRO A 41 3.98 3.07 -1.60
CA PRO A 41 3.12 1.93 -1.81
C PRO A 41 1.65 2.32 -1.99
N GLY A 42 0.97 1.61 -2.89
CA GLY A 42 -0.47 1.68 -3.12
C GLY A 42 -1.07 0.28 -3.23
N ASN A 43 -2.31 0.18 -3.71
CA ASN A 43 -2.99 -1.11 -3.88
C ASN A 43 -2.45 -1.84 -5.11
N LYS A 44 -1.86 -3.02 -4.88
CA LYS A 44 -1.22 -3.88 -5.90
C LYS A 44 -0.20 -3.13 -6.77
N SER A 45 0.34 -2.04 -6.23
CA SER A 45 1.19 -1.12 -6.98
C SER A 45 2.13 -0.34 -6.07
N VAL A 46 3.20 0.19 -6.68
CA VAL A 46 4.11 1.14 -6.04
C VAL A 46 4.40 2.26 -7.03
N VAL A 47 4.20 3.50 -6.59
CA VAL A 47 4.60 4.70 -7.34
C VAL A 47 6.05 5.01 -6.99
N LEU A 48 6.90 5.02 -8.00
CA LEU A 48 8.30 5.37 -7.91
C LEU A 48 8.51 6.79 -8.42
N SER A 49 9.34 7.55 -7.73
CA SER A 49 9.82 8.86 -8.20
C SER A 49 11.30 9.01 -7.92
N TRP A 50 12.03 9.64 -8.83
CA TRP A 50 13.48 9.84 -8.71
C TRP A 50 13.91 11.19 -9.30
N THR A 51 15.16 11.54 -9.07
CA THR A 51 15.86 12.68 -9.68
C THR A 51 16.54 12.24 -10.96
N ALA A 52 16.41 13.08 -12.01
CA ALA A 52 16.91 12.78 -13.34
C ALA A 52 18.44 12.56 -13.37
N SER A 53 18.87 11.84 -14.41
CA SER A 53 20.29 11.61 -14.71
C SER A 53 20.84 12.78 -15.51
N SER A 54 22.14 13.04 -15.40
CA SER A 54 22.88 13.81 -16.41
C SER A 54 23.21 12.91 -17.62
N ASN A 55 23.75 13.49 -18.70
CA ASN A 55 23.90 12.85 -20.02
C ASN A 55 22.57 12.33 -20.57
N VAL A 56 21.55 13.21 -20.52
CA VAL A 56 20.16 13.09 -21.00
C VAL A 56 19.73 11.66 -21.37
N PRO A 57 19.03 10.94 -20.47
CA PRO A 57 18.47 9.64 -20.81
C PRO A 57 17.35 9.79 -21.84
N THR A 58 17.28 8.83 -22.77
CA THR A 58 16.14 8.63 -23.67
C THR A 58 15.13 7.63 -23.11
N ASP A 59 15.49 6.86 -22.08
CA ASP A 59 14.61 5.93 -21.36
C ASP A 59 15.06 5.74 -19.91
N TYR A 60 14.14 5.30 -19.05
CA TYR A 60 14.45 4.81 -17.70
C TYR A 60 14.06 3.34 -17.58
N ILE A 61 15.02 2.50 -17.17
CA ILE A 61 14.77 1.07 -16.94
C ILE A 61 14.39 0.87 -15.47
N ILE A 62 13.13 0.49 -15.24
CA ILE A 62 12.60 0.17 -13.91
C ILE A 62 12.73 -1.32 -13.63
N GLN A 63 13.38 -1.66 -12.51
CA GLN A 63 13.52 -3.03 -12.03
C GLN A 63 12.91 -3.21 -10.65
N TRP A 64 12.33 -4.38 -10.43
CA TRP A 64 11.80 -4.77 -9.12
C TRP A 64 12.15 -6.22 -8.79
N SER A 65 12.08 -6.56 -7.52
CA SER A 65 12.43 -7.89 -7.03
C SER A 65 11.67 -8.23 -5.73
N PRO A 66 11.13 -9.46 -5.59
CA PRO A 66 10.55 -9.93 -4.33
C PRO A 66 11.61 -10.37 -3.30
N ASP A 67 12.87 -10.52 -3.70
CA ASP A 67 13.95 -11.09 -2.90
C ASP A 67 15.16 -10.15 -2.79
N ALA A 68 14.91 -8.83 -2.80
CA ALA A 68 15.94 -7.79 -2.67
C ALA A 68 17.09 -7.91 -3.69
N PHE A 69 16.77 -8.35 -4.91
CA PHE A 69 17.70 -8.60 -6.01
C PHE A 69 18.78 -9.66 -5.71
N VAL A 70 18.53 -10.59 -4.77
CA VAL A 70 19.44 -11.69 -4.46
C VAL A 70 19.50 -12.70 -5.60
N SER A 71 18.35 -13.13 -6.12
CA SER A 71 18.28 -14.10 -7.22
C SER A 71 17.27 -13.71 -8.30
N THR A 72 16.25 -12.93 -7.94
CA THR A 72 15.16 -12.57 -8.86
C THR A 72 15.23 -11.10 -9.23
N THR A 73 15.21 -10.81 -10.53
CA THR A 73 15.08 -9.45 -11.06
C THR A 73 14.03 -9.44 -12.14
N HIS A 74 13.01 -8.60 -11.97
CA HIS A 74 12.01 -8.31 -12.98
C HIS A 74 12.21 -6.90 -13.53
N ARG A 75 11.83 -6.70 -14.79
CA ARG A 75 11.71 -5.39 -15.42
C ARG A 75 10.23 -5.03 -15.51
N PHE A 76 9.87 -3.83 -15.08
CA PHE A 76 8.57 -3.26 -15.40
C PHE A 76 8.64 -2.60 -16.77
N PHE A 77 7.67 -2.89 -17.65
CA PHE A 77 7.63 -2.35 -19.00
C PHE A 77 6.61 -1.21 -19.06
N ASP A 78 7.10 0.03 -19.01
CA ASP A 78 6.32 1.27 -19.15
C ASP A 78 6.44 1.91 -20.54
N GLY A 79 7.18 1.28 -21.45
CA GLY A 79 7.50 1.81 -22.78
C GLY A 79 8.86 2.51 -22.78
N VAL A 80 9.08 3.40 -23.76
CA VAL A 80 10.23 4.32 -23.77
C VAL A 80 9.76 5.63 -23.15
N SER A 81 10.35 6.03 -22.03
CA SER A 81 9.90 7.19 -21.27
C SER A 81 11.06 7.94 -20.61
N THR A 82 11.05 9.27 -20.73
CA THR A 82 11.97 10.15 -20.00
C THR A 82 11.38 10.68 -18.69
N ALA A 83 10.16 10.25 -18.34
CA ALA A 83 9.53 10.65 -17.09
C ALA A 83 10.34 10.14 -15.89
N THR A 84 10.47 10.97 -14.85
CA THR A 84 11.15 10.60 -13.60
C THR A 84 10.19 10.02 -12.55
N THR A 85 9.18 9.32 -13.05
CA THR A 85 8.14 8.65 -12.28
C THR A 85 7.64 7.42 -13.02
N ALA A 86 7.32 6.35 -12.30
CA ALA A 86 6.69 5.16 -12.85
C ALA A 86 5.79 4.52 -11.81
N THR A 87 4.69 3.89 -12.23
CA THR A 87 3.83 3.12 -11.33
C THR A 87 3.98 1.64 -11.66
N VAL A 88 4.69 0.90 -10.83
CA VAL A 88 4.83 -0.56 -10.98
C VAL A 88 3.54 -1.20 -10.49
N THR A 89 2.80 -1.86 -11.38
CA THR A 89 1.51 -2.50 -11.09
C THR A 89 1.60 -4.03 -11.11
N GLY A 90 0.55 -4.70 -10.64
CA GLY A 90 0.45 -6.17 -10.67
C GLY A 90 1.20 -6.86 -9.52
N LEU A 91 1.49 -6.10 -8.46
CA LEU A 91 2.16 -6.59 -7.26
C LEU A 91 1.15 -7.19 -6.27
N THR A 92 1.62 -8.00 -5.33
CA THR A 92 0.78 -8.59 -4.28
C THR A 92 0.82 -7.74 -3.02
N ASN A 93 -0.35 -7.37 -2.48
CA ASN A 93 -0.44 -6.65 -1.21
C ASN A 93 0.15 -7.47 -0.05
N GLY A 94 0.81 -6.81 0.89
CA GLY A 94 1.48 -7.44 2.03
C GLY A 94 2.82 -8.11 1.71
N THR A 95 3.20 -8.21 0.43
CA THR A 95 4.52 -8.70 0.01
C THR A 95 5.49 -7.53 -0.16
N SER A 96 6.65 -7.57 0.49
CA SER A 96 7.68 -6.55 0.31
C SER A 96 8.41 -6.74 -1.02
N TYR A 97 8.60 -5.65 -1.76
CA TYR A 97 9.37 -5.63 -3.00
C TYR A 97 10.46 -4.57 -2.91
N SER A 98 11.60 -4.84 -3.54
CA SER A 98 12.69 -3.87 -3.72
C SER A 98 12.68 -3.34 -5.15
N PHE A 99 12.92 -2.03 -5.30
CA PHE A 99 12.89 -1.31 -6.57
C PHE A 99 14.20 -0.58 -6.81
N ARG A 100 14.65 -0.54 -8.07
CA ARG A 100 15.79 0.27 -8.50
C ARG A 100 15.59 0.75 -9.94
N VAL A 101 16.20 1.89 -10.29
CA VAL A 101 16.05 2.52 -11.60
C VAL A 101 17.42 2.75 -12.26
N LYS A 102 17.50 2.61 -13.57
CA LYS A 102 18.68 2.95 -14.40
C LYS A 102 18.31 3.94 -15.49
N GLY A 103 19.20 4.87 -15.83
CA GLY A 103 19.07 5.70 -17.02
C GLY A 103 19.58 4.96 -18.26
N TYR A 104 18.94 5.17 -19.40
CA TYR A 104 19.36 4.63 -20.69
C TYR A 104 19.37 5.72 -21.76
N ASN A 105 20.38 5.72 -22.62
CA ASN A 105 20.42 6.48 -23.86
C ASN A 105 21.07 5.64 -24.99
N GLY A 106 21.23 6.21 -26.18
CA GLY A 106 21.89 5.54 -27.31
C GLY A 106 23.34 5.11 -27.05
N ASP A 107 24.01 5.70 -26.06
CA ASP A 107 25.38 5.38 -25.67
C ASP A 107 25.44 4.23 -24.65
N GLY A 108 24.31 3.89 -24.00
CA GLY A 108 24.19 2.73 -23.11
C GLY A 108 23.35 2.98 -21.86
N THR A 109 23.55 2.11 -20.86
CA THR A 109 22.77 2.10 -19.60
C THR A 109 23.66 2.47 -18.42
N SER A 110 23.14 3.25 -17.48
CA SER A 110 23.80 3.56 -16.21
C SER A 110 23.82 2.35 -15.25
N ASP A 111 24.59 2.47 -14.17
CA ASP A 111 24.36 1.65 -12.97
C ASP A 111 22.97 1.96 -12.37
N ALA A 112 22.49 1.05 -11.52
CA ALA A 112 21.21 1.23 -10.83
C ALA A 112 21.34 2.14 -9.61
N THR A 113 20.25 2.83 -9.27
CA THR A 113 20.09 3.45 -7.95
C THR A 113 20.28 2.42 -6.84
N ALA A 114 20.57 2.89 -5.63
CA ALA A 114 20.33 2.08 -4.43
C ALA A 114 18.89 1.56 -4.43
N ALA A 115 18.69 0.33 -3.95
CA ALA A 115 17.37 -0.27 -3.89
C ALA A 115 16.53 0.38 -2.78
N THR A 116 15.27 0.66 -3.07
CA THR A 116 14.28 1.10 -2.08
C THR A 116 13.20 0.05 -1.96
N ALA A 117 12.85 -0.35 -0.73
CA ALA A 117 11.80 -1.32 -0.48
C ALA A 117 10.44 -0.63 -0.26
N ALA A 118 9.37 -1.26 -0.73
CA ALA A 118 8.01 -0.89 -0.39
C ALA A 118 7.11 -2.13 -0.36
N THR A 119 6.12 -2.11 0.52
CA THR A 119 5.12 -3.17 0.66
C THR A 119 3.77 -2.61 0.20
N PRO A 120 3.26 -2.98 -0.99
CA PRO A 120 1.91 -2.61 -1.42
C PRO A 120 0.88 -3.01 -0.36
N TYR A 121 -0.14 -2.18 -0.20
CA TYR A 121 -1.20 -2.42 0.77
C TYR A 121 -2.54 -2.03 0.18
N SER A 122 -3.59 -2.66 0.70
CA SER A 122 -4.96 -2.31 0.39
C SER A 122 -5.27 -0.90 0.90
N ASN A 123 -5.63 0.02 0.00
CA ASN A 123 -6.00 1.39 0.36
C ASN A 123 -7.52 1.59 0.48
N HIS A 124 -8.26 0.54 0.90
CA HIS A 124 -9.72 0.62 0.99
C HIS A 124 -10.16 1.57 2.07
N THR A 125 -11.12 2.41 1.68
CA THR A 125 -12.01 3.11 2.60
C THR A 125 -13.29 2.27 2.76
N PRO A 126 -14.13 2.52 3.79
CA PRO A 126 -15.35 1.75 4.06
C PRO A 126 -16.39 1.65 2.92
N ASN A 127 -16.15 2.30 1.77
CA ASN A 127 -17.07 2.36 0.62
C ASN A 127 -16.48 1.82 -0.70
N ASP A 128 -15.41 1.01 -0.67
CA ASP A 128 -14.86 0.52 -1.93
C ASP A 128 -15.72 -0.59 -2.59
N LEU A 129 -15.80 -0.55 -3.92
CA LEU A 129 -16.62 -1.42 -4.77
C LEU A 129 -16.20 -2.91 -4.66
N ALA A 130 -17.12 -3.81 -5.02
CA ALA A 130 -17.19 -5.28 -4.85
C ALA A 130 -15.95 -6.17 -5.13
N VAL A 131 -14.78 -5.62 -5.42
CA VAL A 131 -13.50 -6.33 -5.59
C VAL A 131 -12.81 -6.58 -4.24
N PHE A 132 -13.21 -5.87 -3.18
CA PHE A 132 -12.76 -6.10 -1.81
C PHE A 132 -13.86 -6.79 -1.02
N ASP A 133 -13.88 -8.10 -1.15
CA ASP A 133 -14.67 -8.92 -0.25
C ASP A 133 -13.91 -8.95 1.09
N ALA A 134 -14.42 -8.24 2.11
CA ALA A 134 -13.96 -8.38 3.49
C ALA A 134 -14.17 -9.83 4.00
N CYS A 135 -14.98 -10.59 3.27
CA CYS A 135 -15.30 -11.96 3.54
C CYS A 135 -15.12 -12.88 2.31
N PRO A 136 -13.90 -13.05 1.78
CA PRO A 136 -13.71 -13.83 0.57
C PRO A 136 -14.19 -15.26 0.80
N ALA A 137 -15.31 -15.63 0.17
CA ALA A 137 -16.00 -16.91 0.39
C ALA A 137 -15.10 -18.14 0.10
N SER A 138 -14.02 -17.97 -0.66
CA SER A 138 -13.01 -19.00 -0.92
C SER A 138 -12.10 -19.32 0.27
N LEU A 139 -12.04 -18.45 1.29
CA LEU A 139 -11.15 -18.59 2.46
C LEU A 139 -11.92 -18.86 3.76
N VAL A 140 -13.21 -18.53 3.80
CA VAL A 140 -14.02 -18.62 5.03
C VAL A 140 -14.75 -19.96 5.08
N PRO A 141 -14.42 -20.85 6.04
CA PRO A 141 -15.15 -22.09 6.25
C PRO A 141 -16.50 -21.82 6.92
N ALA A 142 -17.45 -22.75 6.77
CA ALA A 142 -18.72 -22.70 7.49
C ALA A 142 -18.50 -22.62 9.01
N ALA A 143 -19.22 -21.71 9.68
CA ALA A 143 -19.13 -21.43 11.11
C ALA A 143 -19.62 -22.58 12.00
N GLY A 144 -20.33 -23.56 11.43
CA GLY A 144 -20.93 -24.67 12.16
C GLY A 144 -22.24 -24.32 12.87
N PHE A 145 -22.79 -23.13 12.62
CA PHE A 145 -24.16 -22.81 13.03
C PHE A 145 -25.17 -23.48 12.10
N THR A 146 -26.30 -23.92 12.63
CA THR A 146 -27.29 -24.73 11.90
C THR A 146 -28.50 -23.93 11.42
N ASP A 147 -28.58 -22.65 11.77
CA ASP A 147 -29.75 -21.78 11.59
C ASP A 147 -29.54 -20.63 10.59
N HIS A 148 -28.49 -20.69 9.78
CA HIS A 148 -28.27 -19.78 8.67
C HIS A 148 -27.52 -20.46 7.51
N THR A 149 -27.47 -19.77 6.37
CA THR A 149 -26.62 -20.10 5.22
C THR A 149 -25.79 -18.90 4.73
N SER A 150 -25.84 -17.78 5.45
CA SER A 150 -25.10 -16.55 5.10
C SER A 150 -23.60 -16.71 5.36
N VAL A 151 -22.82 -16.43 4.31
CA VAL A 151 -21.35 -16.32 4.37
C VAL A 151 -20.87 -15.17 5.26
N ASP A 152 -21.68 -14.14 5.45
CA ASP A 152 -21.35 -13.01 6.33
C ASP A 152 -21.31 -13.45 7.80
N ILE A 153 -22.26 -14.32 8.20
CA ILE A 153 -22.30 -14.91 9.53
C ILE A 153 -21.09 -15.83 9.73
N ASP A 154 -20.73 -16.60 8.70
CA ASP A 154 -19.50 -17.40 8.71
C ASP A 154 -18.27 -16.52 8.92
N CYS A 155 -18.25 -15.35 8.29
CA CYS A 155 -17.18 -14.38 8.42
C CYS A 155 -17.01 -13.82 9.81
N VAL A 156 -18.09 -13.32 10.39
CA VAL A 156 -18.01 -12.71 11.73
C VAL A 156 -17.64 -13.77 12.76
N LYS A 157 -17.91 -15.05 12.51
CA LYS A 157 -17.39 -16.15 13.34
C LYS A 157 -15.91 -16.42 13.09
N TYR A 158 -15.49 -16.46 11.83
CA TYR A 158 -14.09 -16.68 11.43
C TYR A 158 -13.15 -15.63 12.02
N TYR A 159 -13.54 -14.36 11.99
CA TYR A 159 -12.81 -13.26 12.62
C TYR A 159 -12.99 -13.19 14.15
N GLY A 160 -13.74 -14.12 14.74
CA GLY A 160 -13.95 -14.21 16.18
C GLY A 160 -14.85 -13.11 16.76
N ILE A 161 -15.57 -12.36 15.91
CA ILE A 161 -16.48 -11.28 16.31
C ILE A 161 -17.72 -11.87 17.00
N THR A 162 -18.28 -12.96 16.47
CA THR A 162 -19.39 -13.67 17.09
C THR A 162 -18.98 -15.04 17.63
N LYS A 163 -19.66 -15.46 18.70
CA LYS A 163 -19.64 -16.86 19.17
C LYS A 163 -20.95 -17.60 18.85
N GLY A 164 -21.98 -16.90 18.40
CA GLY A 164 -23.36 -17.38 18.35
C GLY A 164 -24.09 -17.17 19.68
N THR A 165 -25.41 -17.38 19.69
CA THR A 165 -26.22 -17.47 20.91
C THR A 165 -26.00 -18.81 21.61
N THR A 166 -25.64 -19.84 20.85
CA THR A 166 -25.10 -21.12 21.34
C THR A 166 -23.88 -21.52 20.52
N ALA A 167 -23.29 -22.69 20.81
CA ALA A 167 -22.18 -23.21 20.01
C ALA A 167 -22.57 -23.50 18.56
N THR A 168 -23.84 -23.81 18.28
CA THR A 168 -24.35 -24.24 16.97
C THR A 168 -25.51 -23.39 16.47
N THR A 169 -25.80 -22.27 17.12
CA THR A 169 -26.93 -21.39 16.77
C THR A 169 -26.47 -19.94 16.79
N TYR A 170 -26.76 -19.20 15.73
CA TYR A 170 -26.42 -17.78 15.62
C TYR A 170 -27.58 -16.85 16.03
N SER A 171 -28.83 -17.26 15.76
CA SER A 171 -30.07 -16.49 15.91
C SER A 171 -30.18 -15.24 15.01
N PRO A 172 -30.22 -15.39 13.67
CA PRO A 172 -30.10 -14.26 12.73
C PRO A 172 -31.26 -13.26 12.73
N VAL A 173 -32.42 -13.63 13.26
CA VAL A 173 -33.63 -12.76 13.31
C VAL A 173 -33.90 -12.17 14.68
N ASP A 174 -33.11 -12.55 15.70
CA ASP A 174 -33.27 -12.04 17.05
C ASP A 174 -32.69 -10.62 17.18
N PHE A 175 -33.28 -9.81 18.05
CA PHE A 175 -32.75 -8.49 18.36
C PHE A 175 -31.43 -8.60 19.15
N VAL A 176 -30.51 -7.68 18.87
CA VAL A 176 -29.23 -7.59 19.57
C VAL A 176 -29.39 -6.77 20.84
N THR A 177 -29.06 -7.38 21.97
CA THR A 177 -28.98 -6.70 23.27
C THR A 177 -27.73 -5.83 23.37
N ARG A 178 -27.74 -4.84 24.25
CA ARG A 178 -26.61 -3.90 24.43
C ARG A 178 -25.34 -4.60 24.87
N TRP A 179 -25.42 -5.67 25.66
CA TRP A 179 -24.23 -6.45 26.02
C TRP A 179 -23.66 -7.24 24.83
N GLN A 180 -24.50 -7.76 23.94
CA GLN A 180 -24.05 -8.44 22.71
C GLN A 180 -23.33 -7.45 21.79
N MET A 181 -23.87 -6.24 21.63
CA MET A 181 -23.21 -5.17 20.89
C MET A 181 -21.83 -4.84 21.47
N ALA A 182 -21.69 -4.72 22.79
CA ALA A 182 -20.40 -4.45 23.42
C ALA A 182 -19.35 -5.52 23.07
N LEU A 183 -19.75 -6.80 23.05
CA LEU A 183 -18.87 -7.89 22.62
C LEU A 183 -18.52 -7.79 21.14
N PHE A 184 -19.47 -7.50 20.26
CA PHE A 184 -19.18 -7.35 18.83
C PHE A 184 -18.18 -6.21 18.57
N LEU A 185 -18.40 -5.05 19.19
CA LEU A 185 -17.54 -3.89 19.02
C LEU A 185 -16.11 -4.15 19.52
N THR A 186 -15.96 -4.72 20.72
CA THR A 186 -14.62 -5.02 21.27
C THR A 186 -13.90 -6.10 20.48
N ARG A 187 -14.60 -7.16 20.06
CA ARG A 187 -13.98 -8.22 19.25
C ARG A 187 -13.65 -7.77 17.84
N MET A 188 -14.35 -6.79 17.29
CA MET A 188 -14.01 -6.15 16.02
C MET A 188 -12.82 -5.18 16.16
N ALA A 189 -12.70 -4.50 17.30
CA ALA A 189 -11.63 -3.53 17.54
C ALA A 189 -10.22 -4.16 17.45
N VAL A 190 -10.05 -5.38 17.96
CA VAL A 190 -8.76 -6.09 17.94
C VAL A 190 -8.24 -6.38 16.51
N PRO A 191 -8.99 -7.06 15.63
CA PRO A 191 -8.56 -7.28 14.24
C PRO A 191 -8.48 -5.97 13.44
N ALA A 192 -9.20 -4.92 13.84
CA ALA A 192 -9.06 -3.57 13.27
C ALA A 192 -7.79 -2.82 13.76
N GLY A 193 -6.98 -3.43 14.63
CA GLY A 193 -5.73 -2.84 15.14
C GLY A 193 -5.92 -1.84 16.28
N ALA A 194 -7.13 -1.70 16.83
CA ALA A 194 -7.37 -0.86 17.98
C ALA A 194 -6.88 -1.55 19.27
N THR A 195 -6.24 -0.77 20.14
CA THR A 195 -5.80 -1.25 21.46
C THR A 195 -6.96 -1.11 22.45
N LEU A 196 -7.44 -2.24 22.98
CA LEU A 196 -8.42 -2.24 24.05
C LEU A 196 -7.76 -1.99 25.40
N GLY A 197 -8.42 -1.23 26.26
CA GLY A 197 -8.03 -1.09 27.66
C GLY A 197 -8.22 -2.39 28.45
N THR A 198 -7.84 -2.39 29.73
CA THR A 198 -7.96 -3.57 30.60
C THR A 198 -9.40 -3.95 30.94
N GLY A 199 -10.38 -3.07 30.68
CA GLY A 199 -11.76 -3.25 31.11
C GLY A 199 -11.96 -3.04 32.62
N ALA A 200 -11.03 -2.32 33.26
CA ALA A 200 -11.20 -1.84 34.64
C ALA A 200 -12.56 -1.14 34.82
N ASP A 201 -13.15 -1.29 36.01
CA ASP A 201 -14.49 -0.79 36.33
C ASP A 201 -14.66 0.68 35.92
N GLN A 202 -15.76 0.96 35.21
CA GLN A 202 -16.14 2.29 34.74
C GLN A 202 -17.37 2.86 35.47
N GLY A 203 -17.82 2.20 36.56
CA GLY A 203 -18.88 2.70 37.43
C GLY A 203 -20.30 2.27 37.03
N PHE A 204 -20.44 1.34 36.08
CA PHE A 204 -21.74 0.75 35.77
C PHE A 204 -22.15 -0.25 36.85
N THR A 205 -23.22 0.04 37.56
CA THR A 205 -23.67 -0.80 38.69
C THR A 205 -24.52 -1.98 38.24
N ASP A 206 -25.08 -1.93 37.04
CA ASP A 206 -26.05 -2.90 36.51
C ASP A 206 -25.44 -4.04 35.68
N ILE A 207 -24.10 -4.15 35.65
CA ILE A 207 -23.39 -5.20 34.90
C ILE A 207 -22.83 -6.32 35.78
N VAL A 208 -22.85 -6.17 37.11
CA VAL A 208 -22.20 -7.09 38.08
C VAL A 208 -22.71 -8.53 37.96
N GLY A 209 -23.98 -8.72 37.58
CA GLY A 209 -24.58 -10.04 37.37
C GLY A 209 -24.24 -10.71 36.04
N LYS A 210 -23.47 -10.06 35.16
CA LYS A 210 -23.05 -10.61 33.86
C LYS A 210 -21.72 -11.36 33.96
N SER A 211 -21.39 -12.13 32.93
CA SER A 211 -20.09 -12.79 32.87
C SER A 211 -18.95 -11.77 32.86
N THR A 212 -17.76 -12.17 33.33
CA THR A 212 -16.56 -11.32 33.33
C THR A 212 -16.23 -10.82 31.92
N GLU A 213 -16.44 -11.64 30.89
CA GLU A 213 -16.23 -11.25 29.49
C GLU A 213 -17.15 -10.07 29.10
N ILE A 214 -18.44 -10.14 29.46
CA ILE A 214 -19.41 -9.08 29.19
C ILE A 214 -19.04 -7.81 29.95
N GLN A 215 -18.74 -7.92 31.25
CA GLN A 215 -18.37 -6.77 32.07
C GLN A 215 -17.13 -6.07 31.54
N THR A 216 -16.11 -6.85 31.17
CA THR A 216 -14.86 -6.35 30.57
C THR A 216 -15.15 -5.61 29.27
N ALA A 217 -15.95 -6.19 28.38
CA ALA A 217 -16.26 -5.57 27.09
C ALA A 217 -17.02 -4.25 27.25
N ILE A 218 -18.00 -4.19 28.15
CA ILE A 218 -18.76 -2.96 28.45
C ILE A 218 -17.84 -1.87 29.01
N ASN A 219 -16.94 -2.23 29.93
CA ASN A 219 -15.97 -1.28 30.47
C ASN A 219 -14.96 -0.82 29.41
N GLN A 220 -14.52 -1.70 28.52
CA GLN A 220 -13.61 -1.35 27.43
C GLN A 220 -14.23 -0.33 26.45
N ILE A 221 -15.48 -0.53 26.01
CA ILE A 221 -16.13 0.43 25.11
C ILE A 221 -16.35 1.79 25.79
N LYS A 222 -16.55 1.81 27.12
CA LYS A 222 -16.63 3.07 27.88
C LYS A 222 -15.27 3.75 28.01
N GLN A 223 -14.19 3.00 28.24
CA GLN A 223 -12.81 3.52 28.26
C GLN A 223 -12.40 4.13 26.92
N LEU A 224 -12.86 3.53 25.82
CA LEU A 224 -12.62 4.03 24.46
C LEU A 224 -13.53 5.20 24.07
N GLY A 225 -14.48 5.59 24.92
CA GLY A 225 -15.45 6.65 24.62
C GLY A 225 -16.51 6.27 23.60
N ILE A 226 -16.63 4.98 23.25
CA ILE A 226 -17.62 4.45 22.30
C ILE A 226 -19.04 4.46 22.92
N THR A 227 -19.15 4.40 24.25
CA THR A 227 -20.45 4.52 24.90
C THR A 227 -20.38 5.42 26.13
N VAL A 228 -21.47 6.10 26.42
CA VAL A 228 -21.66 6.84 27.67
C VAL A 228 -22.50 6.08 28.70
N GLY A 229 -23.17 4.99 28.30
CA GLY A 229 -24.24 4.34 29.08
C GLY A 229 -25.62 4.92 28.77
N LYS A 230 -26.68 4.33 29.35
CA LYS A 230 -28.03 4.95 29.37
C LYS A 230 -28.08 6.09 30.38
N THR A 231 -27.35 5.94 31.47
CA THR A 231 -27.05 6.99 32.43
C THR A 231 -25.56 6.94 32.78
N ALA A 232 -25.10 7.84 33.66
CA ALA A 232 -23.71 7.81 34.14
C ALA A 232 -23.33 6.50 34.85
N THR A 233 -24.29 5.78 35.45
CA THR A 233 -24.05 4.57 36.25
C THR A 233 -24.82 3.35 35.76
N THR A 234 -25.56 3.45 34.65
CA THR A 234 -26.30 2.31 34.08
C THR A 234 -26.02 2.14 32.60
N PHE A 235 -25.74 0.89 32.21
CA PHE A 235 -25.53 0.50 30.82
C PHE A 235 -26.79 -0.11 30.19
N ALA A 236 -27.67 -0.71 30.99
CA ALA A 236 -28.83 -1.52 30.61
C ALA A 236 -28.44 -2.68 29.68
N PRO A 237 -27.65 -3.67 30.15
CA PRO A 237 -27.07 -4.68 29.27
C PRO A 237 -28.10 -5.52 28.51
N ASP A 238 -29.24 -5.82 29.11
CA ASP A 238 -30.28 -6.69 28.53
C ASP A 238 -31.29 -5.96 27.63
N ASP A 239 -31.27 -4.63 27.63
CA ASP A 239 -32.08 -3.85 26.71
C ASP A 239 -31.59 -4.04 25.27
N TYR A 240 -32.48 -3.89 24.31
CA TYR A 240 -32.10 -3.86 22.90
C TYR A 240 -31.42 -2.54 22.53
N VAL A 241 -30.50 -2.61 21.56
CA VAL A 241 -29.84 -1.43 21.01
C VAL A 241 -30.74 -0.79 19.96
N THR A 242 -30.99 0.52 20.10
CA THR A 242 -31.67 1.30 19.06
C THR A 242 -30.70 1.72 17.96
N ARG A 243 -31.22 2.05 16.77
CA ARG A 243 -30.39 2.55 15.66
C ARG A 243 -29.64 3.84 15.99
N GLU A 244 -30.22 4.69 16.82
CA GLU A 244 -29.59 5.93 17.29
C GLU A 244 -28.40 5.62 18.20
N GLU A 245 -28.57 4.70 19.14
CA GLU A 245 -27.49 4.29 20.05
C GLU A 245 -26.35 3.56 19.35
N MET A 246 -26.65 2.87 18.24
CA MET A 246 -25.63 2.24 17.41
C MET A 246 -24.81 3.26 16.60
N ALA A 247 -25.34 4.46 16.38
CA ALA A 247 -24.70 5.49 15.56
C ALA A 247 -23.86 6.50 16.37
N LEU A 248 -24.03 6.54 17.69
CA LEU A 248 -23.26 7.36 18.64
C LEU A 248 -21.86 6.78 18.88
#